data_AF-A0A6H1Q9D0-F1
#
_entry.id   AF-A0A6H1Q9D0-F1
#
_cell.length_a   1.000
_cell.length_b   1.000
_cell.length_c   1.000
_cell.angle_alpha   90.00
_cell.angle_beta   90.00
_cell.angle_gamma   90.00
#
_symmetry.space_group_name_H-M   'P 1'
#
loop_
_entity.id
_entity.type
_entity.pdbx_description
1 polymer ?
#
loop_
_entity_poly.entity_id
_entity_poly.type
_entity_poly.pdbx_seq_one_letter_code
_entity_poly.pdbx_strand_id
1 'polypeptide(L)'
;MDNKLKDLVRKAGTFAREKNGGLSHRIRTKLDEIKPAIAVLTQERLTPSDIREFIHKETGMKIGIQSLRRYLKDSLNYPPNGSGGKDSPPGE
;
A
#
# COMPACT_ATOMS: atom_id res chain seq x y z
N MET A 1 -29.66 3.10 16.15
CA MET A 1 -28.93 2.41 15.05
C MET A 1 -29.08 0.91 15.26
N ASP A 2 -29.87 0.26 14.40
CA ASP A 2 -30.16 -1.17 14.45
C ASP A 2 -28.90 -2.04 14.42
N ASN A 3 -28.88 -3.09 15.25
CA ASN A 3 -27.74 -4.01 15.35
C ASN A 3 -27.40 -4.67 14.00
N LYS A 4 -28.40 -4.89 13.13
CA LYS A 4 -28.22 -5.38 11.75
C LYS A 4 -27.46 -4.39 10.86
N LEU A 5 -27.77 -3.10 10.97
CA LEU A 5 -27.09 -2.05 10.20
C LEU A 5 -25.63 -1.90 10.63
N LYS A 6 -25.35 -1.97 11.94
CA LYS A 6 -23.98 -1.96 12.48
C LYS A 6 -23.15 -3.13 11.97
N ASP A 7 -23.72 -4.33 11.90
CA ASP A 7 -23.04 -5.53 11.39
C ASP A 7 -22.72 -5.43 9.89
N LEU A 8 -23.66 -4.94 9.09
CA LEU A 8 -23.46 -4.71 7.66
C LEU A 8 -22.35 -3.68 7.39
N VAL A 9 -22.34 -2.55 8.12
CA VAL A 9 -21.29 -1.53 8.01
C VAL A 9 -19.91 -2.11 8.36
N ARG A 10 -19.83 -2.95 9.40
CA ARG A 10 -18.58 -3.63 9.77
C ARG A 10 -18.11 -4.57 8.66
N LYS A 11 -18.98 -5.41 8.11
CA LYS A 11 -18.66 -6.34 7.01
C LYS A 11 -18.21 -5.59 5.75
N ALA A 12 -18.91 -4.51 5.38
CA ALA A 12 -18.52 -3.65 4.27
C ALA A 12 -17.13 -3.01 4.49
N GLY A 13 -16.83 -2.56 5.71
CA GLY A 13 -15.53 -2.01 6.08
C GLY A 13 -14.40 -3.05 5.98
N THR A 14 -14.64 -4.28 6.42
CA THR A 14 -13.68 -5.39 6.26
C THR A 14 -13.45 -5.70 4.79
N PHE A 15 -14.52 -5.90 4.03
CA PHE A 15 -14.46 -6.19 2.59
C PHE A 15 -13.71 -5.10 1.81
N ALA A 16 -14.00 -3.83 2.10
CA ALA A 16 -13.31 -2.69 1.48
C ALA A 16 -11.82 -2.69 1.83
N ARG A 17 -11.42 -3.01 3.06
CA ARG A 17 -10.00 -3.14 3.43
C ARG A 17 -9.34 -4.31 2.70
N GLU A 18 -9.98 -5.46 2.61
CA GLU A 18 -9.44 -6.62 1.89
C GLU A 18 -9.20 -6.32 0.41
N LYS A 19 -10.18 -5.69 -0.25
CA LYS A 19 -10.06 -5.28 -1.66
C LYS A 19 -9.05 -4.16 -1.89
N ASN A 20 -8.87 -3.25 -0.92
CA ASN A 20 -7.91 -2.14 -0.99
C ASN A 20 -6.55 -2.45 -0.35
N GLY A 21 -6.24 -3.73 -0.13
CA GLY A 21 -4.92 -4.16 0.35
C GLY A 21 -4.57 -3.76 1.78
N GLY A 22 -5.58 -3.68 2.65
CA GLY A 22 -5.46 -3.34 4.06
C GLY A 22 -5.43 -1.84 4.32
N LEU A 23 -5.50 -1.00 3.29
CA LEU A 23 -5.56 0.45 3.44
C LEU A 23 -6.99 0.94 3.66
N SER A 24 -7.15 1.88 4.58
CA SER A 24 -8.40 2.65 4.66
C SER A 24 -8.49 3.59 3.46
N HIS A 25 -9.71 3.91 3.05
CA HIS A 25 -9.97 4.85 1.95
C HIS A 25 -9.18 6.16 2.14
N ARG A 26 -9.23 6.74 3.35
CA ARG A 26 -8.51 7.97 3.70
C ARG A 26 -6.99 7.86 3.49
N ILE A 27 -6.37 6.75 3.87
CA ILE A 27 -4.93 6.57 3.69
C ILE A 27 -4.62 6.43 2.20
N ARG A 28 -5.42 5.68 1.46
CA ARG A 28 -5.23 5.49 0.01
C ARG A 28 -5.33 6.83 -0.73
N THR A 29 -6.38 7.61 -0.49
CA THR A 29 -6.53 8.96 -1.08
C THR A 29 -5.31 9.83 -0.82
N LYS A 30 -4.82 9.87 0.43
CA LYS A 30 -3.61 10.64 0.75
C LYS A 30 -2.37 10.14 0.03
N LEU A 31 -2.18 8.82 -0.08
CA LEU A 31 -1.06 8.25 -0.83
C LEU A 31 -1.15 8.56 -2.33
N ASP A 32 -2.37 8.59 -2.88
CA ASP A 32 -2.61 8.96 -4.27
C ASP A 32 -2.32 10.45 -4.50
N GLU A 33 -2.68 11.33 -3.56
CA GLU A 33 -2.36 12.77 -3.59
C GLU A 33 -0.84 13.02 -3.64
N ILE A 34 -0.06 12.31 -2.82
CA ILE A 34 1.41 12.44 -2.78
C ILE A 34 2.13 11.45 -3.70
N LYS A 35 1.40 10.73 -4.56
CA LYS A 35 1.97 9.71 -5.45
C LYS A 35 3.14 10.22 -6.30
N PRO A 36 3.12 11.46 -6.85
CA PRO A 36 4.28 11.99 -7.58
C PRO A 36 5.54 12.08 -6.72
N ALA A 37 5.43 12.49 -5.46
CA ALA A 37 6.57 12.55 -4.53
C ALA A 37 7.07 11.13 -4.21
N ILE A 38 6.17 10.18 -3.93
CA ILE A 38 6.55 8.78 -3.69
C ILE A 38 7.26 8.18 -4.92
N ALA A 39 6.81 8.52 -6.14
CA ALA A 39 7.42 8.04 -7.37
C ALA A 39 8.89 8.46 -7.49
N VAL A 40 9.22 9.71 -7.16
CA VAL A 40 10.61 10.20 -7.10
C VAL A 40 11.43 9.34 -6.13
N LEU A 41 10.93 9.10 -4.92
CA LEU A 41 11.65 8.28 -3.93
C LEU A 41 11.87 6.84 -4.41
N THR A 42 10.91 6.26 -5.14
CA THR A 42 11.07 4.92 -5.73
C THR A 42 12.07 4.88 -6.88
N GLN A 43 12.18 5.97 -7.67
CA GLN A 43 13.19 6.10 -8.74
C GLN A 43 14.60 6.19 -8.16
N GLU A 44 14.76 6.91 -7.05
CA GLU A 44 15.99 6.96 -6.24
C GLU A 44 16.27 5.65 -5.47
N ARG A 45 15.45 4.62 -5.67
CA ARG A 45 15.57 3.29 -5.05
C ARG A 45 15.59 3.30 -3.52
N LEU A 46 14.99 4.31 -2.90
CA LEU A 46 14.87 4.35 -1.44
C LEU A 46 14.06 3.16 -0.91
N THR A 47 14.42 2.68 0.28
CA THR A 47 13.72 1.52 0.84
C THR A 47 12.30 1.87 1.25
N PRO A 48 11.37 0.90 1.32
CA PRO A 48 10.03 1.14 1.85
C PRO A 48 10.02 1.74 3.27
N SER A 49 11.07 1.53 4.07
CA SER A 49 11.20 2.12 5.40
C SER A 49 11.49 3.62 5.33
N ASP A 50 12.38 4.04 4.43
CA ASP A 50 12.73 5.45 4.23
C ASP A 50 11.55 6.22 3.62
N ILE A 51 10.88 5.61 2.65
CA ILE A 51 9.65 6.16 2.06
C ILE A 51 8.56 6.32 3.14
N ARG A 52 8.42 5.34 4.03
CA ARG A 52 7.49 5.43 5.17
C ARG A 52 7.85 6.57 6.11
N GLU A 53 9.14 6.74 6.40
CA GLU A 53 9.62 7.83 7.25
C GLU A 53 9.31 9.19 6.61
N PHE A 54 9.60 9.36 5.32
CA PHE A 54 9.27 10.57 4.57
C PHE A 54 7.76 10.88 4.64
N ILE A 55 6.91 9.90 4.33
CA ILE A 55 5.45 10.06 4.39
C ILE A 55 5.02 10.49 5.80
N HIS A 56 5.61 9.90 6.84
CA HIS A 56 5.28 10.25 8.22
C HIS A 56 5.70 11.69 8.57
N LYS A 57 6.91 12.10 8.19
CA LYS A 57 7.45 13.44 8.44
C LYS A 57 6.65 14.52 7.72
N GLU A 58 6.36 14.34 6.44
CA GLU A 58 5.72 15.38 5.62
C GLU A 58 4.21 15.46 5.80
N THR A 59 3.54 14.34 6.14
CA THR A 59 2.06 14.30 6.18
C THR A 59 1.46 14.00 7.56
N GLY A 60 2.31 13.65 8.54
CA GLY A 60 1.89 13.14 9.84
C GLY A 60 1.21 11.76 9.79
N MET A 61 1.03 11.18 8.61
CA MET A 61 0.29 9.94 8.41
C MET A 61 1.09 8.74 8.93
N LYS A 62 0.42 7.87 9.68
CA LYS A 62 0.98 6.58 10.10
C LYS A 62 0.43 5.47 9.22
N ILE A 63 1.33 4.85 8.45
CA ILE A 63 1.03 3.69 7.61
C ILE A 63 1.86 2.49 8.05
N GLY A 64 1.25 1.30 8.03
CA GLY A 64 1.96 0.05 8.28
C GLY A 64 2.88 -0.31 7.11
N ILE A 65 4.07 -0.84 7.40
CA ILE A 65 5.07 -1.13 6.36
C ILE A 65 4.58 -2.13 5.30
N GLN A 66 3.76 -3.11 5.70
CA GLN A 66 3.20 -4.09 4.76
C GLN A 66 2.20 -3.44 3.80
N SER A 67 1.32 -2.58 4.32
CA SER A 67 0.34 -1.86 3.49
C SER A 67 1.03 -0.87 2.55
N LEU A 68 2.09 -0.22 2.99
CA LEU A 68 2.92 0.63 2.13
C LEU A 68 3.59 -0.20 1.03
N ARG A 69 4.26 -1.31 1.37
CA ARG A 69 4.87 -2.20 0.37
C ARG A 69 3.87 -2.66 -0.69
N ARG A 70 2.66 -3.01 -0.27
CA ARG A 70 1.59 -3.39 -1.19
C ARG A 70 1.16 -2.23 -2.08
N TYR A 71 0.98 -1.02 -1.53
CA TYR A 71 0.69 0.16 -2.33
C TYR A 71 1.81 0.46 -3.35
N LEU A 72 3.07 0.39 -2.93
CA LEU A 72 4.23 0.58 -3.81
C LEU A 72 4.25 -0.44 -4.95
N LYS A 73 3.93 -1.70 -4.64
CA LYS A 73 3.81 -2.77 -5.65
C LYS A 73 2.64 -2.51 -6.61
N ASP A 74 1.44 -2.29 -6.08
CA ASP A 74 0.21 -2.19 -6.86
C ASP A 74 0.12 -0.88 -7.68
N SER A 75 0.64 0.23 -7.14
CA SER A 75 0.49 1.57 -7.74
C SER A 75 1.72 2.09 -8.48
N LEU A 76 2.92 1.58 -8.15
CA LEU A 76 4.21 2.06 -8.68
C LEU A 76 5.11 0.92 -9.19
N ASN A 77 4.66 -0.34 -9.17
CA ASN A 77 5.46 -1.52 -9.54
C ASN A 77 6.81 -1.56 -8.80
N TYR A 78 6.82 -1.26 -7.51
CA TYR A 78 8.03 -1.21 -6.68
C TYR A 78 8.02 -2.28 -5.56
N PRO A 79 9.11 -3.06 -5.38
CA PRO A 79 10.27 -3.13 -6.28
C PRO A 79 9.86 -3.70 -7.65
N PRO A 80 10.56 -3.32 -8.74
CA PRO A 80 10.25 -3.82 -10.08
C PRO A 80 10.22 -5.34 -10.07
N ASN A 81 9.16 -5.94 -10.62
CA ASN A 81 9.07 -7.38 -10.82
C ASN A 81 10.32 -7.84 -11.58
N GLY A 82 11.26 -8.47 -10.85
CA GLY A 82 12.62 -8.74 -11.31
C GLY A 82 13.63 -8.94 -10.17
N SER A 83 13.31 -8.54 -8.94
CA SER A 83 14.19 -8.78 -7.76
C SER A 83 13.83 -10.02 -6.93
N GLY A 84 12.99 -10.91 -7.46
CA GLY A 84 12.69 -12.21 -6.86
C GLY A 84 13.19 -13.32 -7.78
N GLY A 85 14.43 -13.78 -7.58
CA GLY A 85 14.90 -14.99 -8.24
C GLY A 85 14.02 -16.16 -7.83
N LYS A 86 13.26 -16.71 -8.79
CA LYS A 86 12.78 -18.10 -8.91
C LYS A 86 11.79 -18.19 -10.08
N ASP A 87 12.32 -18.06 -11.29
CA ASP A 87 11.69 -18.62 -12.49
C ASP A 87 12.79 -19.38 -13.26
N SER A 88 13.26 -20.48 -12.66
CA SER A 88 13.73 -21.60 -13.44
C SER A 88 12.48 -22.46 -13.70
N PRO A 89 12.00 -22.61 -14.94
CA PRO A 89 11.09 -23.72 -15.22
C PRO A 89 11.84 -25.02 -14.92
N PRO A 90 11.18 -26.07 -14.41
CA PRO A 90 11.78 -27.39 -14.43
C PRO A 90 11.99 -27.75 -15.90
N GLY A 91 13.25 -27.74 -16.34
CA GLY A 91 13.63 -28.28 -17.64
C GLY A 91 13.28 -29.76 -17.69
N GLU A 92 12.77 -30.15 -18.86
CA GLU A 92 12.42 -31.52 -19.27
C GLU A 92 13.48 -32.58 -18.94
#